data_AF-A0A2H0FMA4-F1
#
_entry.id   AF-A0A2H0FMA4-F1
#
_cell.length_a   1.000
_cell.length_b   1.000
_cell.length_c   1.000
_cell.angle_alpha   90.00
_cell.angle_beta   90.00
_cell.angle_gamma   90.00
#
_symmetry.space_group_name_H-M   'P 1'
#
loop_
_entity.id
_entity.type
_entity.pdbx_description
1 polymer ?
#
loop_
_entity_poly.entity_id
_entity_poly.type
_entity_poly.pdbx_seq_one_letter_code
_entity_poly.pdbx_strand_id
1 'polypeptide(L)' 'MKIDWNEFLNKQVNIIMKENYGVVYGIKKDDEPAFYEIVFKTGNLIKVFDDGLLLESVRDGKIYKSFIPHDSIKSVDIF' A
#
# COMPACT_ATOMS: atom_id res chain seq x y z
N MET A 1 3.31 -5.39 14.58
CA MET A 1 2.72 -6.74 14.51
C MET A 1 3.53 -7.50 13.47
N LYS A 2 4.17 -8.63 13.82
CA LYS A 2 5.02 -9.37 12.88
C LYS A 2 4.15 -10.44 12.21
N ILE A 3 3.38 -10.02 11.20
CA ILE A 3 2.63 -10.93 10.34
C ILE A 3 3.63 -11.65 9.43
N ASP A 4 3.47 -12.97 9.24
CA ASP A 4 4.18 -13.69 8.19
C ASP A 4 3.38 -13.60 6.89
N TRP A 5 3.75 -12.65 6.03
CA TRP A 5 3.05 -12.40 4.77
C TRP A 5 3.11 -13.58 3.78
N ASN A 6 4.07 -14.49 3.95
CA ASN A 6 4.20 -15.64 3.05
C ASN A 6 3.00 -16.59 3.15
N GLU A 7 2.32 -16.63 4.30
CA GLU A 7 1.11 -17.43 4.52
C GLU A 7 -0.06 -16.98 3.63
N PHE A 8 0.00 -15.75 3.11
CA PHE A 8 -1.07 -15.13 2.31
C PHE A 8 -0.72 -15.01 0.83
N LEU A 9 0.33 -15.68 0.36
CA LEU A 9 0.65 -15.73 -1.07
C LEU A 9 -0.52 -16.29 -1.87
N ASN A 10 -0.81 -15.64 -3.00
CA ASN A 10 -1.94 -15.86 -3.90
C ASN A 10 -3.33 -15.61 -3.28
N LYS A 11 -3.40 -15.02 -2.08
CA LYS A 11 -4.65 -14.54 -1.50
C LYS A 11 -4.98 -13.14 -1.98
N GLN A 12 -6.27 -12.83 -2.04
CA GLN A 12 -6.71 -11.47 -2.31
C GLN A 12 -6.53 -10.64 -1.04
N VAL A 13 -5.94 -9.47 -1.20
CA VAL A 13 -5.76 -8.52 -0.10
C VAL A 13 -6.28 -7.15 -0.49
N ASN A 14 -6.88 -6.47 0.48
CA ASN A 14 -7.24 -5.06 0.40
C ASN A 14 -6.33 -4.29 1.35
N ILE A 15 -5.50 -3.42 0.79
CA ILE A 15 -4.57 -2.59 1.55
C ILE A 15 -5.09 -1.17 1.60
N ILE A 16 -5.19 -0.64 2.80
CA ILE A 16 -5.42 0.79 3.06
C ILE A 16 -4.07 1.41 3.38
N MET A 17 -3.65 2.36 2.56
CA MET A 17 -2.35 3.03 2.70
C MET A 17 -2.51 4.52 2.97
N LYS A 18 -1.51 5.08 3.66
CA LYS A 18 -1.35 6.54 3.78
C LYS A 18 -0.35 6.97 2.73
N GLU A 19 -0.79 7.75 1.74
CA GLU A 19 0.11 8.36 0.77
C GLU A 19 0.29 9.84 1.12
N ASN A 20 1.56 10.30 1.15
CA ASN A 20 1.84 11.71 1.41
C ASN A 20 1.35 12.54 0.22
N TYR A 21 0.43 13.46 0.45
CA TYR A 21 0.05 14.41 -0.57
C TYR A 21 1.21 15.41 -0.73
N GLY A 22 1.87 15.39 -1.88
CA GLY A 22 3.01 16.24 -2.20
C GLY A 22 2.61 17.69 -2.42
N VAL A 23 2.09 18.37 -1.39
CA VAL A 23 1.98 19.83 -1.40
C VAL A 23 3.35 20.40 -1.02
N VAL A 24 4.27 20.47 -1.99
CA VAL A 24 5.48 21.30 -1.85
C VAL A 24 5.09 22.75 -2.15
N TYR A 25 4.25 23.36 -1.30
CA TYR A 25 4.17 24.81 -1.23
C TYR A 25 5.02 25.24 -0.04
N GLY A 26 6.08 26.02 -0.32
CA GLY A 26 7.18 26.30 0.59
C GLY A 26 6.78 27.09 1.84
N ILE A 27 6.27 26.40 2.85
CA ILE A 27 5.92 26.98 4.14
C ILE A 27 6.50 26.10 5.25
N LYS A 28 7.00 26.75 6.30
CA LYS A 28 7.88 26.21 7.35
C LYS A 28 7.35 24.91 7.99
N LYS A 29 8.29 24.00 8.24
CA LYS A 29 8.13 22.61 8.73
C LYS A 29 7.44 22.40 10.08
N ASP A 30 7.00 23.45 10.79
CA ASP A 30 6.72 23.35 12.23
C ASP A 30 5.24 23.38 12.66
N ASP A 31 4.26 23.69 11.80
CA ASP A 31 2.89 23.98 12.30
C ASP A 31 1.69 23.43 11.50
N GLU A 32 1.87 22.63 10.44
CA GLU A 32 0.72 22.08 9.69
C GLU A 32 0.71 20.55 9.65
N PRO A 33 -0.45 19.90 9.86
CA PRO A 33 -0.56 18.46 9.78
C PRO A 33 -0.26 18.00 8.34
N ALA A 34 0.65 17.05 8.20
CA ALA A 34 0.88 16.39 6.92
C ALA A 34 -0.46 15.86 6.38
N PHE A 35 -0.89 16.36 5.21
CA PHE A 35 -2.08 15.89 4.54
C PHE A 35 -1.78 14.51 3.94
N TYR A 36 -2.46 13.48 4.44
CA TYR A 36 -2.38 12.13 3.91
C TYR A 36 -3.63 11.83 3.10
N GLU A 37 -3.47 11.34 1.88
CA GLU A 37 -4.56 10.71 1.14
C GLU A 37 -4.69 9.26 1.58
N ILE A 38 -5.92 8.82 1.85
CA ILE A 38 -6.22 7.42 2.11
C ILE A 38 -6.41 6.75 0.76
N VAL A 39 -5.46 5.91 0.39
CA VAL A 39 -5.51 5.17 -0.87
C VAL A 39 -5.84 3.71 -0.59
N PHE A 40 -6.66 3.12 -1.46
CA PHE A 40 -7.06 1.72 -1.40
C PHE A 40 -6.42 0.96 -2.56
N LYS A 41 -5.75 -0.15 -2.26
CA LYS A 41 -5.17 -1.06 -3.26
C LYS A 41 -5.70 -2.46 -3.03
N THR A 42 -6.32 -3.02 -4.06
CA THR A 42 -6.84 -4.38 -4.05
C THR A 42 -6.13 -5.20 -5.11
N GLY A 43 -5.73 -6.42 -4.75
CA GLY A 43 -5.10 -7.35 -5.66
C GLY A 43 -4.72 -8.66 -4.97
N ASN A 44 -4.20 -9.60 -5.75
CA ASN A 44 -3.64 -10.85 -5.23
C ASN A 44 -2.20 -10.60 -4.79
N LEU A 45 -1.85 -11.04 -3.57
CA LEU A 45 -0.48 -10.99 -3.09
C LEU A 45 0.38 -12.01 -3.84
N ILE A 46 1.18 -11.59 -4.80
CA ILE A 46 1.97 -12.49 -5.65
C ILE A 46 3.41 -12.65 -5.18
N LYS A 47 3.92 -11.71 -4.38
CA LYS A 47 5.28 -11.78 -3.82
C LYS A 47 5.42 -10.94 -2.55
N VAL A 48 6.23 -11.44 -1.64
CA VAL A 48 6.63 -10.76 -0.40
C VAL A 48 8.11 -10.42 -0.50
N PHE A 49 8.45 -9.20 -0.12
CA PHE A 49 9.82 -8.72 0.02
C PHE A 49 10.06 -8.28 1.47
N ASP A 50 11.33 -8.09 1.84
CA ASP A 50 11.66 -7.60 3.18
C ASP A 50 11.09 -6.19 3.45
N ASP A 51 10.96 -5.37 2.40
CA ASP A 51 10.55 -3.97 2.46
C ASP A 51 9.11 -3.71 1.99
N GLY A 52 8.41 -4.71 1.46
CA GLY A 52 7.05 -4.51 0.96
C GLY A 52 6.39 -5.72 0.32
N LEU A 53 5.22 -5.45 -0.26
CA LEU A 53 4.33 -6.45 -0.86
C LEU A 53 4.12 -6.15 -2.34
N LEU A 54 4.08 -7.19 -3.17
CA LEU A 54 3.72 -7.05 -4.59
C LEU A 54 2.32 -7.62 -4.82
N LEU A 55 1.42 -6.74 -5.22
CA LEU A 55 0.06 -7.12 -5.61
C LEU A 55 -0.04 -7.20 -7.12
N GLU A 56 -0.80 -8.17 -7.60
CA GLU A 56 -1.28 -8.24 -8.98
C GLU A 56 -2.78 -7.98 -9.02
N SER A 57 -3.21 -7.10 -9.91
CA SER A 57 -4.63 -6.84 -10.14
C SER A 57 -4.91 -6.70 -11.64
N VAL A 58 -6.16 -6.99 -12.01
CA VAL A 58 -6.62 -6.83 -13.39
C VAL A 58 -7.54 -5.62 -13.45
N ARG A 59 -7.18 -4.64 -14.27
CA ARG A 59 -8.00 -3.44 -14.50
C ARG A 59 -8.07 -3.19 -16.00
N ASP A 60 -9.27 -2.98 -16.53
CA ASP A 60 -9.50 -2.76 -17.97
C ASP A 60 -8.86 -3.86 -18.86
N GLY A 61 -8.90 -5.11 -18.40
CA GLY A 61 -8.30 -6.27 -19.09
C GLY A 61 -6.77 -6.32 -19.07
N LYS A 62 -6.09 -5.38 -18.40
CA LYS A 62 -4.64 -5.33 -18.26
C LYS A 62 -4.22 -5.76 -16.87
N ILE A 63 -3.11 -6.49 -16.80
CA ILE A 63 -2.48 -6.87 -15.54
C ILE A 63 -1.63 -5.70 -15.06
N TYR A 64 -1.88 -5.26 -13.83
CA TYR A 64 -1.08 -4.26 -13.13
C TYR A 64 -0.40 -4.92 -11.94
N LYS A 65 0.86 -4.56 -11.72
CA LYS A 65 1.62 -4.96 -10.54
C LYS A 65 1.89 -3.72 -9.70
N SER A 66 1.47 -3.76 -8.44
CA SER A 66 1.63 -2.66 -7.49
C SER A 66 2.56 -3.10 -6.37
N PHE A 67 3.68 -2.40 -6.21
CA PHE A 67 4.55 -2.58 -5.05
C PHE A 67 4.09 -1.65 -3.93
N ILE A 68 3.91 -2.20 -2.73
CA ILE A 68 3.40 -1.50 -1.56
C ILE A 68 4.43 -1.61 -0.44
N PRO A 69 5.13 -0.51 -0.11
CA PRO A 69 6.07 -0.45 1.01
C PRO A 69 5.39 -0.76 2.35
N HIS A 70 6.03 -1.53 3.23
CA HIS A 70 5.45 -1.90 4.53
C HIS A 70 5.12 -0.70 5.42
N ASP A 71 5.90 0.36 5.35
CA ASP A 71 5.71 1.61 6.12
C ASP A 71 4.48 2.41 5.68
N SER A 72 4.04 2.24 4.42
CA SER A 72 2.85 2.89 3.88
C SER A 72 1.53 2.20 4.29
N ILE A 73 1.59 0.93 4.73
CA ILE A 73 0.42 0.11 5.07
C ILE A 73 -0.16 0.57 6.40
N LYS A 74 -1.38 1.10 6.38
CA LYS A 74 -2.13 1.46 7.58
C LYS A 74 -2.90 0.26 8.13
N SER A 75 -3.55 -0.48 7.24
CA SER A 75 -4.31 -1.69 7.58
C SER A 75 -4.48 -2.57 6.34
N VAL A 76 -4.75 -3.85 6.56
CA VAL A 76 -4.98 -4.85 5.52
C VAL A 76 -6.17 -5.72 5.89
N ASP A 77 -7.01 -6.04 4.92
CA ASP A 77 -7.99 -7.13 4.98
C ASP A 77 -7.55 -8.25 4.03
N ILE A 78 -7.60 -9.49 4.49
CA ILE A 78 -7.13 -10.68 3.75
C ILE A 78 -8.31 -11.64 3.55
N PHE A 79 -8.49 -12.15 2.33
CA PHE A 79 -9.60 -13.04 1.92
C PHE A 79 -9.09 -14.40 1.42
#